data_AF-A0A7S3YKQ5-F1
#
_entry.id   AF-A0A7S3YKQ5-F1
#
_cell.length_a   1.000
_cell.length_b   1.000
_cell.length_c   1.000
_cell.angle_alpha   90.00
_cell.angle_beta   90.00
_cell.angle_gamma   90.00
#
_symmetry.space_group_name_H-M   'P 1'
#
loop_
_entity.id
_entity.type
_entity.pdbx_description
1 polymer ?
#
loop_
_entity_poly.entity_id
_entity_poly.type
_entity_poly.pdbx_seq_one_letter_code
_entity_poly.pdbx_strand_id
1 'polypeptide(L)'
;MWLYRHHPDTFLLNAEFIPKHSSLKCLLNMLMYICHEDSSLLSRDLAENPQRGTFRHGPLRSRRTWAKKRKRREVVRKEFIEKVFPNFTHSDLIVAREIRNPIAYEKWPWLPRKEWVNQEVKNMFIAWSKNRSLQLDKEVHLARKAQVRADRWRAEETLKNSVPARTYFHFVADLFGEALRGDIDEYHALQIIDEKAKRTDGRNGSSLESGLFAKWAPTPNGMHDKKTPIVDAIVERVFPKEKYKLPDGTDEEYLSFMRQRYQRDVLSPLRRYAEVGKGAFASVYA
;
A
#
# COMPACT_ATOMS: atom_id res chain seq x y z
N MET A 1 -16.09 17.49 2.22
CA MET A 1 -17.19 16.51 2.03
C MET A 1 -18.53 17.16 1.88
N TRP A 2 -19.09 17.76 2.94
CA TRP A 2 -20.37 18.47 2.86
C TRP A 2 -20.37 19.50 1.72
N LEU A 3 -19.32 20.33 1.65
CA LEU A 3 -19.20 21.36 0.61
C LEU A 3 -19.20 20.76 -0.81
N TYR A 4 -18.49 19.67 -1.07
CA TYR A 4 -18.51 19.02 -2.39
C TYR A 4 -19.90 18.50 -2.77
N ARG A 5 -20.64 17.93 -1.81
CA ARG A 5 -21.98 17.38 -2.07
C ARG A 5 -23.04 18.43 -2.35
N HIS A 6 -22.97 19.57 -1.66
CA HIS A 6 -24.02 20.59 -1.72
C HIS A 6 -23.64 21.80 -2.58
N HIS A 7 -22.35 22.10 -2.69
CA HIS A 7 -21.80 23.26 -3.40
C HIS A 7 -20.48 22.90 -4.10
N PRO A 8 -20.51 22.00 -5.11
CA PRO A 8 -19.32 21.50 -5.77
C PRO A 8 -18.45 22.62 -6.37
N ASP A 9 -19.04 23.67 -6.93
CA ASP A 9 -18.30 24.78 -7.53
C ASP A 9 -17.53 25.58 -6.46
N THR A 10 -18.18 25.87 -5.33
CA THR A 10 -17.50 26.50 -4.19
C THR A 10 -16.38 25.62 -3.66
N PHE A 11 -16.58 24.31 -3.59
CA PHE A 11 -15.52 23.39 -3.21
C PHE A 11 -14.33 23.44 -4.17
N LEU A 12 -14.57 23.43 -5.48
CA LEU A 12 -13.52 23.47 -6.50
C LEU A 12 -12.72 24.78 -6.46
N LEU A 13 -13.39 25.92 -6.33
CA LEU A 13 -12.73 27.23 -6.18
C LEU A 13 -11.84 27.30 -4.93
N ASN A 14 -12.14 26.50 -3.91
CA ASN A 14 -11.37 26.46 -2.67
C ASN A 14 -10.38 25.28 -2.60
N ALA A 15 -10.29 24.45 -3.64
CA ALA A 15 -9.47 23.23 -3.63
C ALA A 15 -7.97 23.53 -3.44
N GLU A 16 -7.50 24.66 -3.96
CA GLU A 16 -6.12 25.13 -3.83
C GLU A 16 -5.69 25.49 -2.39
N PHE A 17 -6.66 25.77 -1.51
CA PHE A 17 -6.38 26.09 -0.11
C PHE A 17 -6.30 24.84 0.78
N ILE A 18 -6.76 23.68 0.29
CA ILE A 18 -6.74 22.43 1.08
C ILE A 18 -5.32 22.06 1.53
N PRO A 19 -4.27 22.13 0.69
CA PRO A 19 -2.91 21.87 1.13
C PRO A 19 -2.38 22.86 2.17
N LYS A 20 -2.83 24.13 2.13
CA LYS A 20 -2.36 25.19 3.05
C LYS A 20 -2.81 24.97 4.48
N HIS A 21 -3.96 24.32 4.68
CA HIS A 21 -4.53 24.05 6.01
C HIS A 21 -4.44 22.59 6.44
N SER A 22 -3.90 21.70 5.59
CA SER A 22 -3.83 20.27 5.88
C SER A 22 -2.59 19.61 5.26
N SER A 23 -2.71 18.40 4.72
CA SER A 23 -1.63 17.72 4.02
C SER A 23 -2.02 17.45 2.57
N LEU A 24 -1.04 17.35 1.67
CA LEU A 24 -1.28 16.95 0.28
C LEU A 24 -2.01 15.60 0.14
N LYS A 25 -1.89 14.71 1.15
CA LYS A 25 -2.65 13.45 1.20
C LYS A 25 -4.16 13.70 1.25
N CYS A 26 -4.61 14.79 1.86
CA CYS A 26 -6.03 15.15 1.93
C CYS A 26 -6.64 15.30 0.54
N LEU A 27 -5.89 15.84 -0.42
CA LEU A 27 -6.34 15.98 -1.81
C LEU A 27 -6.67 14.62 -2.44
N LEU A 28 -5.76 13.65 -2.28
CA LEU A 28 -5.90 12.30 -2.81
C LEU A 28 -7.01 11.52 -2.11
N ASN A 29 -7.16 11.68 -0.79
CA ASN A 29 -8.24 11.05 -0.03
C ASN A 29 -9.61 11.61 -0.42
N MET A 30 -9.69 12.92 -0.64
CA MET A 30 -10.90 13.57 -1.13
C MET A 30 -11.27 13.07 -2.53
N LEU A 31 -10.27 12.89 -3.42
CA LEU A 31 -10.50 12.33 -4.74
C LEU A 31 -11.05 10.90 -4.66
N MET A 32 -10.44 10.05 -3.82
CA MET A 32 -10.96 8.70 -3.56
C MET A 32 -12.40 8.72 -3.07
N TYR A 33 -12.74 9.63 -2.16
CA TYR A 33 -14.12 9.75 -1.70
C TYR A 33 -15.06 10.20 -2.82
N ILE A 34 -14.66 11.20 -3.61
CA ILE A 34 -15.48 11.69 -4.72
C ILE A 34 -15.76 10.56 -5.72
N CYS A 35 -14.76 9.75 -6.05
CA CYS A 35 -14.93 8.65 -7.02
C CYS A 35 -15.78 7.48 -6.51
N HIS A 36 -15.85 7.26 -5.19
CA HIS A 36 -16.47 6.06 -4.60
C HIS A 36 -17.67 6.34 -3.69
N GLU A 37 -17.91 7.61 -3.35
CA GLU A 37 -18.83 8.09 -2.30
C GLU A 37 -18.65 7.39 -0.95
N ASP A 38 -17.52 6.71 -0.76
CA ASP A 38 -17.31 5.78 0.33
C ASP A 38 -16.67 6.52 1.52
N SER A 39 -17.51 6.98 2.44
CA SER A 39 -17.07 7.54 3.72
C SER A 39 -16.28 6.55 4.58
N SER A 40 -16.43 5.23 4.33
CA SER A 40 -15.67 4.20 5.04
C SER A 40 -14.18 4.23 4.66
N LEU A 41 -13.78 4.78 3.51
CA LEU A 41 -12.37 4.92 3.13
C LEU A 41 -11.60 5.90 4.02
N LEU A 42 -12.30 6.81 4.70
CA LEU A 42 -11.72 7.73 5.69
C LEU A 42 -11.67 7.14 7.11
N SER A 43 -12.50 6.13 7.39
CA SER A 43 -12.79 5.61 8.73
C SER A 43 -12.31 4.17 8.96
N ARG A 44 -12.20 3.34 7.91
CA ARG A 44 -11.92 1.90 8.01
C ARG A 44 -10.61 1.60 8.72
N ASP A 45 -9.58 2.41 8.54
CA ASP A 45 -8.31 2.13 9.22
C ASP A 45 -8.43 2.25 10.75
N LEU A 46 -9.31 3.13 11.24
CA LEU A 46 -9.63 3.29 12.67
C LEU A 46 -10.67 2.26 13.16
N ALA A 47 -11.65 1.90 12.32
CA ALA A 47 -12.68 0.91 12.69
C ALA A 47 -12.16 -0.54 12.67
N GLU A 48 -11.31 -0.89 11.70
CA GLU A 48 -10.70 -2.21 11.56
C GLU A 48 -9.47 -2.37 12.47
N ASN A 49 -8.81 -1.26 12.82
CA ASN A 49 -7.67 -1.24 13.75
C ASN A 49 -7.81 -0.14 14.81
N PRO A 50 -8.81 -0.19 15.71
CA PRO A 50 -9.05 0.84 16.74
C PRO A 50 -7.91 0.95 17.77
N GLN A 51 -6.91 0.07 17.66
CA GLN A 51 -5.73 -0.03 18.51
C GLN A 51 -4.46 0.53 17.83
N ARG A 52 -4.52 0.95 16.56
CA ARG A 52 -3.41 1.68 15.88
C ARG A 52 -3.30 3.08 16.48
N GLY A 53 -2.57 3.18 17.59
CA GLY A 53 -2.37 4.42 18.34
C GLY A 53 -2.19 4.19 19.85
N THR A 54 -2.61 3.05 20.37
CA THR A 54 -2.35 2.70 21.77
C THR A 54 -0.94 2.12 21.90
N PHE A 55 -0.02 2.88 22.50
CA PHE A 55 1.37 2.49 22.83
C PHE A 55 1.50 1.25 23.77
N ARG A 56 0.41 0.55 24.08
CA ARG A 56 0.40 -0.64 24.96
C ARG A 56 0.47 -1.93 24.13
N HIS A 57 1.65 -2.25 23.62
CA HIS A 57 1.90 -3.55 22.98
C HIS A 57 2.87 -4.41 23.80
N GLY A 58 2.35 -4.97 24.90
CA GLY A 58 3.03 -5.95 25.74
C GLY A 58 2.68 -7.44 25.44
N PRO A 59 3.13 -8.38 26.30
CA PRO A 59 3.04 -9.85 26.14
C PRO A 59 1.64 -10.44 25.88
N LEU A 60 0.57 -9.70 26.19
CA LEU A 60 -0.82 -10.09 25.93
C LEU A 60 -1.15 -10.25 24.44
N ARG A 61 -0.52 -9.45 23.55
CA ARG A 61 -0.70 -9.58 22.09
C ARG A 61 -0.14 -10.90 21.57
N SER A 62 0.98 -11.35 22.15
CA SER A 62 1.62 -12.63 21.83
C SER A 62 0.71 -13.81 22.20
N ARG A 63 0.19 -13.86 23.43
CA ARG A 63 -0.71 -14.97 23.85
C ARG A 63 -1.96 -15.07 22.97
N ARG A 64 -2.58 -13.94 22.60
CA ARG A 64 -3.78 -13.91 21.73
C ARG A 64 -3.47 -14.36 20.31
N THR A 65 -2.28 -14.09 19.77
CA THR A 65 -1.86 -14.57 18.44
C THR A 65 -1.55 -16.06 18.45
N TRP A 66 -0.97 -16.61 19.52
CA TRP A 66 -0.71 -18.05 19.67
C TRP A 66 -2.00 -18.88 19.70
N ALA A 67 -3.00 -18.49 20.51
CA ALA A 67 -4.27 -19.19 20.58
C ALA A 67 -5.01 -19.19 19.23
N LYS A 68 -5.05 -18.03 18.55
CA LYS A 68 -5.61 -17.91 17.20
C LYS A 68 -4.87 -18.79 16.18
N LYS A 69 -3.53 -18.82 16.23
CA LYS A 69 -2.69 -19.65 15.35
C LYS A 69 -2.94 -21.14 15.58
N ARG A 70 -3.12 -21.57 16.84
CA ARG A 70 -3.44 -22.95 17.18
C ARG A 70 -4.82 -23.36 16.66
N LYS A 71 -5.86 -22.55 16.90
CA LYS A 71 -7.21 -22.81 16.38
C LYS A 71 -7.22 -22.93 14.86
N ARG A 72 -6.50 -22.04 14.15
CA ARG A 72 -6.34 -22.12 12.68
C ARG A 72 -5.66 -23.43 12.25
N ARG A 73 -4.60 -23.86 12.93
CA ARG A 73 -3.91 -25.13 12.63
C ARG A 73 -4.82 -26.34 12.85
N GLU A 74 -5.64 -26.34 13.88
CA GLU A 74 -6.60 -27.43 14.13
C GLU A 74 -7.68 -27.50 13.06
N VAL A 75 -8.20 -26.36 12.59
CA VAL A 75 -9.13 -26.32 11.45
C VAL A 75 -8.49 -26.90 10.19
N VAL A 76 -7.27 -26.45 9.86
CA VAL A 76 -6.54 -26.94 8.67
C VAL A 76 -6.22 -28.44 8.78
N ARG A 77 -5.92 -28.95 9.98
CA ARG A 77 -5.73 -30.39 10.22
C ARG A 77 -7.02 -31.18 10.02
N LYS A 78 -8.14 -30.71 10.57
CA LYS A 78 -9.44 -31.37 10.37
C LYS A 78 -9.79 -31.45 8.89
N GLU A 79 -9.65 -30.34 8.16
CA GLU A 79 -9.93 -30.30 6.72
C GLU A 79 -9.00 -31.23 5.92
N PHE A 80 -7.72 -31.35 6.31
CA PHE A 80 -6.82 -32.32 5.70
C PHE A 80 -7.30 -33.76 5.90
N ILE A 81 -7.65 -34.12 7.13
CA ILE A 81 -8.09 -35.48 7.47
C ILE A 81 -9.38 -35.80 6.71
N GLU A 82 -10.35 -34.90 6.73
CA GLU A 82 -11.62 -35.06 6.00
C GLU A 82 -11.42 -35.27 4.49
N LYS A 83 -10.51 -34.50 3.85
CA LYS A 83 -10.31 -34.57 2.40
C LYS A 83 -9.38 -35.69 1.93
N VAL A 84 -8.36 -36.03 2.72
CA VAL A 84 -7.30 -36.98 2.32
C VAL A 84 -7.53 -38.36 2.93
N PHE A 85 -8.17 -38.43 4.09
CA PHE A 85 -8.43 -39.65 4.84
C PHE A 85 -9.89 -39.69 5.35
N PRO A 86 -10.90 -39.75 4.45
CA PRO A 86 -12.30 -39.61 4.82
C PRO A 86 -12.80 -40.69 5.81
N ASN A 87 -12.14 -41.85 5.85
CA ASN A 87 -12.48 -42.96 6.74
C ASN A 87 -11.75 -42.91 8.10
N PHE A 88 -10.90 -41.89 8.34
CA PHE A 88 -10.12 -41.77 9.56
C PHE A 88 -10.59 -40.57 10.38
N THR A 89 -10.57 -40.72 11.70
CA THR A 89 -10.84 -39.63 12.63
C THR A 89 -9.57 -38.89 13.00
N HIS A 90 -9.74 -37.71 13.61
CA HIS A 90 -8.60 -36.92 14.09
C HIS A 90 -7.76 -37.66 15.15
N SER A 91 -8.36 -38.52 15.97
CA SER A 91 -7.64 -39.35 16.94
C SER A 91 -6.81 -40.45 16.29
N ASP A 92 -7.24 -40.95 15.13
CA ASP A 92 -6.58 -42.07 14.44
C ASP A 92 -5.28 -41.66 13.75
N LEU A 93 -5.10 -40.36 13.50
CA LEU A 93 -3.94 -39.81 12.78
C LEU A 93 -3.08 -38.89 13.64
N ILE A 94 -3.56 -38.49 14.82
CA ILE A 94 -2.87 -37.57 15.71
C ILE A 94 -2.91 -38.08 17.15
N VAL A 95 -1.76 -38.50 17.66
CA VAL A 95 -1.59 -39.06 19.00
C VAL A 95 -0.99 -38.02 19.94
N ALA A 96 -1.29 -38.13 21.24
CA ALA A 96 -0.56 -37.41 22.27
C ALA A 96 0.85 -38.01 22.39
N ARG A 97 1.89 -37.19 22.22
CA ARG A 97 3.26 -37.66 22.41
C ARG A 97 3.53 -37.91 23.90
N GLU A 98 4.11 -39.07 24.21
CA GLU A 98 4.69 -39.32 25.54
C GLU A 98 5.83 -38.35 25.85
N ILE A 99 5.89 -37.94 27.11
CA ILE A 99 6.81 -36.92 27.62
C ILE A 99 8.22 -37.51 27.66
N ARG A 100 9.06 -37.18 26.68
CA ARG A 100 10.47 -37.64 26.65
C ARG A 100 11.40 -36.90 27.61
N ASN A 101 11.02 -35.72 28.11
CA ASN A 101 11.85 -34.94 29.03
C ASN A 101 10.97 -34.21 30.08
N PRO A 102 11.00 -34.62 31.36
CA PRO A 102 10.24 -34.00 32.44
C PRO A 102 10.58 -32.52 32.67
N ILE A 103 11.84 -32.13 32.51
CA ILE A 103 12.36 -30.78 32.77
C ILE A 103 11.75 -29.75 31.81
N ALA A 104 11.49 -30.15 30.57
CA ALA A 104 10.86 -29.28 29.58
C ALA A 104 9.38 -28.98 29.90
N TYR A 105 8.71 -29.89 30.63
CA TYR A 105 7.31 -29.75 31.03
C TYR A 105 7.16 -28.82 32.24
N GLU A 106 8.11 -28.86 33.17
CA GLU A 106 8.14 -27.95 34.34
C GLU A 106 8.15 -26.47 33.91
N LYS A 107 8.81 -26.16 32.79
CA LYS A 107 8.86 -24.82 32.20
C LYS A 107 7.62 -24.47 31.34
N TRP A 108 6.87 -25.45 30.83
CA TRP A 108 5.70 -25.27 29.95
C TRP A 108 4.61 -26.34 30.13
N PRO A 109 3.96 -26.44 31.30
CA PRO A 109 3.11 -27.57 31.68
C PRO A 109 1.78 -27.69 30.90
N TRP A 110 1.42 -26.72 30.06
CA TRP A 110 0.14 -26.69 29.32
C TRP A 110 0.20 -27.25 27.88
N LEU A 111 1.27 -27.94 27.50
CA LEU A 111 1.49 -28.37 26.10
C LEU A 111 1.56 -29.90 25.95
N PRO A 112 0.41 -30.60 25.88
CA PRO A 112 0.35 -31.89 25.22
C PRO A 112 0.74 -31.69 23.76
N ARG A 113 1.91 -32.20 23.34
CA ARG A 113 2.34 -32.14 21.94
C ARG A 113 1.60 -33.22 21.16
N LYS A 114 0.60 -32.78 20.40
CA LYS A 114 -0.08 -33.60 19.39
C LYS A 114 0.86 -33.86 18.22
N GLU A 115 1.22 -35.11 17.98
CA GLU A 115 2.07 -35.54 16.86
C GLU A 115 1.29 -36.42 15.89
N TRP A 116 1.72 -36.43 14.63
CA TRP A 116 1.17 -37.34 13.64
C TRP A 116 1.59 -38.78 13.97
N VAL A 117 0.72 -39.75 13.71
CA VAL A 117 0.98 -41.18 13.97
C VAL A 117 2.28 -41.65 13.32
N ASN A 118 2.58 -41.17 12.11
CA ASN A 118 3.83 -41.48 11.44
C ASN A 118 4.34 -40.26 10.63
N GLN A 119 5.58 -40.38 10.14
CA GLN A 119 6.25 -39.32 9.40
C GLN A 119 5.69 -39.15 7.97
N GLU A 120 5.09 -40.19 7.39
CA GLU A 120 4.47 -40.15 6.07
C GLU A 120 3.22 -39.26 6.06
N VAL A 121 2.26 -39.50 6.97
CA VAL A 121 1.06 -38.69 7.16
C VAL A 121 1.44 -37.23 7.46
N LYS A 122 2.51 -37.01 8.24
CA LYS A 122 3.05 -35.68 8.48
C LYS A 122 3.57 -35.02 7.20
N ASN A 123 4.29 -35.74 6.35
CA ASN A 123 4.79 -35.23 5.07
C ASN A 123 3.63 -34.91 4.11
N MET A 124 2.62 -35.79 4.04
CA MET A 124 1.39 -35.56 3.27
C MET A 124 0.66 -34.30 3.75
N PHE A 125 0.51 -34.11 5.06
CA PHE A 125 -0.09 -32.91 5.62
C PHE A 125 0.70 -31.65 5.24
N ILE A 126 2.04 -31.70 5.31
CA ILE A 126 2.89 -30.56 4.94
C ILE A 126 2.72 -30.21 3.46
N ALA A 127 2.77 -31.21 2.57
CA ALA A 127 2.59 -31.01 1.13
C ALA A 127 1.19 -30.45 0.81
N TRP A 128 0.15 -31.06 1.37
CA TRP A 128 -1.23 -30.61 1.21
C TRP A 128 -1.44 -29.19 1.75
N SER A 129 -0.91 -28.88 2.95
CA SER A 129 -1.03 -27.55 3.55
C SER A 129 -0.33 -26.48 2.71
N LYS A 130 0.81 -26.80 2.07
CA LYS A 130 1.50 -25.90 1.15
C LYS A 130 0.65 -25.65 -0.10
N ASN A 131 0.13 -26.71 -0.71
CA ASN A 131 -0.72 -26.59 -1.90
C ASN A 131 -2.00 -25.80 -1.60
N ARG A 132 -2.70 -26.13 -0.51
CA ARG A 132 -3.89 -25.38 -0.06
C ARG A 132 -3.60 -23.90 0.17
N SER A 133 -2.48 -23.57 0.81
CA SER A 133 -2.10 -22.17 1.02
C SER A 133 -1.84 -21.46 -0.30
N LEU A 134 -1.14 -22.12 -1.23
CA LEU A 134 -0.90 -21.59 -2.57
C LEU A 134 -2.20 -21.34 -3.34
N GLN A 135 -3.17 -22.25 -3.25
CA GLN A 135 -4.48 -22.08 -3.90
C GLN A 135 -5.27 -20.91 -3.28
N LEU A 136 -5.35 -20.85 -1.95
CA LEU A 136 -6.00 -19.73 -1.27
C LEU A 136 -5.32 -18.40 -1.58
N ASP A 137 -3.99 -18.35 -1.62
CA ASP A 137 -3.24 -17.15 -1.97
C ASP A 137 -3.53 -16.72 -3.42
N LYS A 138 -3.66 -17.67 -4.34
CA LYS A 138 -4.09 -17.40 -5.73
C LYS A 138 -5.52 -16.85 -5.77
N GLU A 139 -6.47 -17.49 -5.10
CA GLU A 139 -7.87 -17.04 -5.02
C GLU A 139 -7.99 -15.65 -4.42
N VAL A 140 -7.33 -15.39 -3.29
CA VAL A 140 -7.30 -14.09 -2.63
C VAL A 140 -6.66 -13.04 -3.55
N HIS A 141 -5.58 -13.39 -4.25
CA HIS A 141 -4.94 -12.48 -5.20
C HIS A 141 -5.84 -12.17 -6.39
N LEU A 142 -6.54 -13.15 -6.96
CA LEU A 142 -7.51 -12.97 -8.04
C LEU A 142 -8.69 -12.11 -7.59
N ALA A 143 -9.26 -12.39 -6.41
CA ALA A 143 -10.33 -11.59 -5.82
C ALA A 143 -9.89 -10.15 -5.59
N ARG A 144 -8.68 -9.93 -5.06
CA ARG A 144 -8.11 -8.58 -4.89
C ARG A 144 -7.92 -7.87 -6.23
N LYS A 145 -7.43 -8.56 -7.26
CA LYS A 145 -7.29 -8.01 -8.61
C LYS A 145 -8.64 -7.65 -9.23
N ALA A 146 -9.67 -8.48 -9.03
CA ALA A 146 -11.03 -8.19 -9.48
C ALA A 146 -11.59 -6.96 -8.76
N GLN A 147 -11.41 -6.85 -7.44
CA GLN A 147 -11.83 -5.69 -6.67
C GLN A 147 -11.16 -4.40 -7.16
N VAL A 148 -9.83 -4.42 -7.38
CA VAL A 148 -9.10 -3.25 -7.91
C VAL A 148 -9.64 -2.83 -9.28
N ARG A 149 -9.93 -3.79 -10.17
CA ARG A 149 -10.55 -3.50 -11.48
C ARG A 149 -11.94 -2.87 -11.33
N ALA A 150 -12.78 -3.42 -10.47
CA ALA A 150 -14.11 -2.89 -10.21
C ALA A 150 -14.06 -1.48 -9.59
N ASP A 151 -13.09 -1.22 -8.70
CA ASP A 151 -12.89 0.10 -8.12
C ASP A 151 -12.42 1.12 -9.16
N ARG A 152 -11.48 0.75 -10.04
CA ARG A 152 -11.03 1.63 -11.13
C ARG A 152 -12.15 1.94 -12.10
N TRP A 153 -12.90 0.93 -12.52
CA TRP A 153 -14.06 1.11 -13.40
C TRP A 153 -15.09 2.07 -12.79
N ARG A 154 -15.41 1.93 -11.49
CA ARG A 154 -16.29 2.88 -10.79
C ARG A 154 -15.73 4.31 -10.81
N ALA A 155 -14.43 4.47 -10.57
CA ALA A 155 -13.81 5.79 -10.60
C ALA A 155 -13.86 6.40 -12.01
N GLU A 156 -13.54 5.64 -13.05
CA GLU A 156 -13.63 6.08 -14.45
C GLU A 156 -15.05 6.49 -14.82
N GLU A 157 -16.05 5.70 -14.43
CA GLU A 157 -17.46 6.02 -14.66
C GLU A 157 -17.89 7.32 -13.96
N THR A 158 -17.47 7.51 -12.70
CA THR A 158 -17.72 8.77 -11.97
C THR A 158 -17.06 9.97 -12.67
N LEU A 159 -15.81 9.83 -13.13
CA LEU A 159 -15.08 10.90 -13.83
C LEU A 159 -15.68 11.20 -15.21
N LYS A 160 -16.28 10.20 -15.87
CA LYS A 160 -16.99 10.39 -17.13
C LYS A 160 -18.27 11.19 -16.93
N ASN A 161 -19.05 10.84 -15.90
CA ASN A 161 -20.41 11.34 -15.69
C ASN A 161 -20.48 12.62 -14.83
N SER A 162 -19.48 12.92 -14.02
CA SER A 162 -19.47 14.09 -13.13
C SER A 162 -18.40 15.11 -13.53
N VAL A 163 -18.85 16.28 -14.00
CA VAL A 163 -17.96 17.41 -14.32
C VAL A 163 -17.16 17.84 -13.09
N PRO A 164 -17.77 18.05 -11.89
CA PRO A 164 -16.98 18.42 -10.71
C PRO A 164 -15.93 17.37 -10.30
N ALA A 165 -16.25 16.08 -10.43
CA ALA A 165 -15.29 15.02 -10.13
C ALA A 165 -14.10 15.06 -11.10
N ARG A 166 -14.38 15.22 -12.40
CA ARG A 166 -13.35 15.33 -13.44
C ARG A 166 -12.49 16.57 -13.25
N THR A 167 -13.09 17.73 -12.97
CA THR A 167 -12.36 18.97 -12.71
C THR A 167 -11.42 18.81 -11.51
N TYR A 168 -11.92 18.25 -10.40
CA TYR A 168 -11.08 18.00 -9.22
C TYR A 168 -9.95 17.00 -9.50
N PHE A 169 -10.23 15.94 -10.26
CA PHE A 169 -9.21 14.96 -10.67
C PHE A 169 -8.07 15.61 -11.44
N HIS A 170 -8.38 16.44 -12.44
CA HIS A 170 -7.37 17.16 -13.21
C HIS A 170 -6.63 18.17 -12.35
N PHE A 171 -7.32 18.95 -11.52
CA PHE A 171 -6.68 19.86 -10.57
C PHE A 171 -5.63 19.15 -9.69
N VAL A 172 -5.98 18.00 -9.10
CA VAL A 172 -5.04 17.22 -8.29
C VAL A 172 -3.88 16.71 -9.14
N ALA A 173 -4.15 16.20 -10.35
CA ALA A 173 -3.12 15.70 -11.24
C ALA A 173 -2.16 16.82 -11.69
N ASP A 174 -2.68 17.99 -12.07
CA ASP A 174 -1.93 19.17 -12.49
C ASP A 174 -1.02 19.64 -11.36
N LEU A 175 -1.58 19.83 -10.16
CA LEU A 175 -0.83 20.27 -8.98
C LEU A 175 0.36 19.34 -8.66
N PHE A 176 0.13 18.02 -8.64
CA PHE A 176 1.22 17.07 -8.40
C PHE A 176 2.19 17.00 -9.58
N GLY A 177 1.70 17.04 -10.81
CA GLY A 177 2.54 16.97 -12.01
C GLY A 177 3.48 18.17 -12.14
N GLU A 178 2.96 19.38 -11.93
CA GLU A 178 3.72 20.63 -11.93
C GLU A 178 4.77 20.65 -10.83
N ALA A 179 4.36 20.38 -9.59
CA ALA A 179 5.28 20.39 -8.46
C ALA A 179 6.39 19.35 -8.62
N LEU A 180 6.07 18.13 -9.05
CA LEU A 180 7.09 17.09 -9.26
C LEU A 180 8.06 17.43 -10.39
N ARG A 181 7.63 18.13 -11.44
CA ARG A 181 8.57 18.62 -12.47
C ARG A 181 9.56 19.63 -11.86
N GLY A 182 9.05 20.57 -11.06
CA GLY A 182 9.90 21.50 -10.31
C GLY A 182 10.89 20.78 -9.38
N ASP A 183 10.41 19.80 -8.60
CA ASP A 183 11.23 18.99 -7.71
C ASP A 183 12.35 18.23 -8.48
N ILE A 184 12.04 17.72 -9.69
CA ILE A 184 13.01 17.02 -10.56
C ILE A 184 14.08 18.00 -11.06
N ASP A 185 13.69 19.19 -11.51
CA ASP A 185 14.60 20.21 -12.01
C ASP A 185 15.55 20.69 -10.90
N GLU A 186 15.02 20.94 -9.70
CA GLU A 186 15.80 21.26 -8.51
C GLU A 186 16.75 20.12 -8.15
N TYR A 187 16.25 18.87 -8.14
CA TYR A 187 17.06 17.69 -7.87
C TYR A 187 18.24 17.57 -8.85
N HIS A 188 18.01 17.76 -10.15
CA HIS A 188 19.07 17.72 -11.16
C HIS A 188 20.09 18.85 -10.97
N ALA A 189 19.64 20.06 -10.64
CA ALA A 189 20.52 21.17 -10.31
C ALA A 189 21.40 20.86 -9.09
N LEU A 190 20.81 20.30 -8.03
CA LEU A 190 21.53 19.87 -6.82
C LEU A 190 22.50 18.73 -7.11
N GLN A 191 22.15 17.76 -7.95
CA GLN A 191 23.07 16.69 -8.35
C GLN A 191 24.31 17.25 -9.05
N ILE A 192 24.15 18.22 -9.95
CA ILE A 192 25.27 18.88 -10.62
C ILE A 192 26.16 19.62 -9.61
N ILE A 193 25.56 20.28 -8.62
CA ILE A 193 26.29 20.97 -7.55
C ILE A 193 27.04 19.97 -6.66
N ASP A 194 26.38 18.91 -6.20
CA ASP A 194 26.98 17.86 -5.36
C ASP A 194 28.10 17.11 -6.10
N GLU A 195 27.97 16.84 -7.40
CA GLU A 195 29.05 16.26 -8.22
C GLU A 195 30.26 17.20 -8.34
N LYS A 196 30.03 18.52 -8.47
CA LYS A 196 31.10 19.53 -8.45
C LYS A 196 31.73 19.70 -7.06
N ALA A 197 30.92 19.66 -6.01
CA ALA A 197 31.35 19.80 -4.62
C ALA A 197 32.13 18.56 -4.14
N LYS A 198 31.72 17.34 -4.50
CA LYS A 198 32.46 16.10 -4.22
C LYS A 198 33.86 16.08 -4.85
N ARG A 199 34.09 16.83 -5.92
CA ARG A 199 35.42 17.01 -6.53
C ARG A 199 36.30 18.00 -5.79
N THR A 200 35.73 18.84 -4.92
CA THR A 200 36.43 19.98 -4.32
C THR A 200 36.56 19.83 -2.81
N ASP A 201 35.49 19.51 -2.07
CA ASP A 201 35.55 19.28 -0.62
C ASP A 201 34.39 18.38 -0.16
N GLY A 202 34.69 17.32 0.60
CA GLY A 202 33.75 16.26 1.03
C GLY A 202 32.67 16.70 2.03
N ARG A 203 31.83 17.68 1.69
CA ARG A 203 30.70 18.14 2.51
C ARG A 203 29.40 17.37 2.22
N ASN A 204 28.57 17.30 3.26
CA ASN A 204 27.27 16.62 3.27
C ASN A 204 26.28 17.25 2.28
N GLY A 205 25.53 16.38 1.60
CA GLY A 205 24.69 16.70 0.45
C GLY A 205 23.56 17.69 0.72
N SER A 206 23.19 18.40 -0.33
CA SER A 206 22.12 19.40 -0.36
C SER A 206 20.73 18.76 -0.20
N SER A 207 19.83 19.43 0.55
CA SER A 207 18.44 19.02 0.73
C SER A 207 17.52 19.76 -0.23
N LEU A 208 16.49 19.09 -0.76
CA LEU A 208 15.43 19.72 -1.56
C LEU A 208 14.57 20.61 -0.66
N GLU A 209 14.39 21.88 -1.02
CA GLU A 209 13.47 22.77 -0.29
C GLU A 209 11.99 22.41 -0.57
N SER A 210 11.72 21.82 -1.73
CA SER A 210 10.38 21.57 -2.29
C SER A 210 9.82 20.14 -2.10
N GLY A 211 10.59 19.20 -1.53
CA GLY A 211 10.33 17.74 -1.59
C GLY A 211 9.07 17.18 -0.89
N LEU A 212 8.15 18.06 -0.46
CA LEU A 212 6.88 17.70 0.15
C LEU A 212 5.93 16.99 -0.83
N PHE A 213 5.95 17.35 -2.11
CA PHE A 213 5.10 16.71 -3.12
C PHE A 213 5.51 15.27 -3.39
N ALA A 214 6.81 15.01 -3.59
CA ALA A 214 7.33 13.65 -3.75
C ALA A 214 6.97 12.71 -2.59
N LYS A 215 6.98 13.23 -1.35
CA LYS A 215 6.59 12.49 -0.14
C LYS A 215 5.14 11.99 -0.21
N TRP A 216 4.23 12.81 -0.70
CA TRP A 216 2.79 12.51 -0.72
C TRP A 216 2.25 12.03 -2.05
N ALA A 217 3.04 12.12 -3.12
CA ALA A 217 2.66 11.70 -4.46
C ALA A 217 2.21 10.23 -4.48
N PRO A 218 1.14 9.87 -5.23
CA PRO A 218 0.62 8.52 -5.24
C PRO A 218 1.61 7.56 -5.92
N THR A 219 1.82 6.38 -5.33
CA THR A 219 2.71 5.36 -5.91
C THR A 219 1.94 4.46 -6.90
N PRO A 220 2.54 4.06 -8.04
CA PRO A 220 1.94 3.06 -8.93
C PRO A 220 1.55 1.79 -8.16
N ASN A 221 0.35 1.27 -8.44
CA ASN A 221 -0.26 0.15 -7.73
C ASN A 221 -0.45 0.37 -6.20
N GLY A 222 -0.31 1.62 -5.73
CA GLY A 222 -0.56 2.04 -4.37
C GLY A 222 -2.06 2.09 -4.04
N MET A 223 -2.40 2.53 -2.82
CA MET A 223 -3.79 2.63 -2.39
C MET A 223 -4.61 3.57 -3.28
N HIS A 224 -4.12 4.80 -3.47
CA HIS A 224 -4.80 5.81 -4.30
C HIS A 224 -4.91 5.33 -5.74
N ASP A 225 -3.83 4.85 -6.35
CA ASP A 225 -3.83 4.36 -7.74
C ASP A 225 -4.72 3.12 -8.01
N LYS A 226 -4.92 2.29 -6.98
CA LYS A 226 -5.86 1.15 -7.07
C LYS A 226 -7.32 1.59 -7.04
N LYS A 227 -7.59 2.77 -6.47
CA LYS A 227 -8.93 3.30 -6.28
C LYS A 227 -9.25 4.40 -7.27
N THR A 228 -8.26 5.11 -7.77
CA THR A 228 -8.39 6.20 -8.73
C THR A 228 -7.28 6.06 -9.78
N PRO A 229 -7.51 6.34 -11.06
CA PRO A 229 -6.46 6.29 -12.08
C PRO A 229 -5.51 7.51 -12.03
N ILE A 230 -5.33 8.12 -10.84
CA ILE A 230 -4.65 9.41 -10.68
C ILE A 230 -3.17 9.37 -11.07
N VAL A 231 -2.51 8.20 -10.93
CA VAL A 231 -1.11 8.06 -11.32
C VAL A 231 -0.95 8.19 -12.83
N ASP A 232 -1.89 7.69 -13.64
CA ASP A 232 -1.81 7.83 -15.10
C ASP A 232 -1.83 9.31 -15.50
N ALA A 233 -2.75 10.07 -14.93
CA ALA A 233 -2.86 11.50 -15.20
C ALA A 233 -1.62 12.28 -14.75
N ILE A 234 -1.05 11.97 -13.57
CA ILE A 234 0.20 12.60 -13.10
C ILE A 234 1.37 12.23 -14.02
N VAL A 235 1.47 10.95 -14.42
CA VAL A 235 2.50 10.46 -15.33
C VAL A 235 2.48 11.22 -16.65
N GLU A 236 1.30 11.44 -17.23
CA GLU A 236 1.15 12.22 -18.48
C GLU A 236 1.58 13.68 -18.34
N ARG A 237 1.51 14.26 -17.13
CA ARG A 237 2.00 15.62 -16.87
C ARG A 237 3.51 15.62 -16.71
N VAL A 238 4.06 14.68 -15.94
CA VAL A 238 5.51 14.60 -15.73
C VAL A 238 6.24 14.19 -17.01
N PHE A 239 5.63 13.33 -17.83
CA PHE A 239 6.19 12.82 -19.08
C PHE A 239 5.22 13.06 -20.24
N PRO A 240 5.13 14.24 -20.86
CA PRO A 240 4.17 14.51 -21.93
C PRO A 240 4.26 13.50 -23.10
N LYS A 241 3.11 13.03 -23.60
CA LYS A 241 3.03 12.00 -24.65
C LYS A 241 3.77 12.42 -25.91
N GLU A 242 3.73 13.71 -26.24
CA GLU A 242 4.35 14.31 -27.42
C GLU A 242 5.87 14.09 -27.45
N LYS A 243 6.49 13.94 -26.28
CA LYS A 243 7.94 13.76 -26.14
C LYS A 243 8.35 12.32 -25.86
N TYR A 244 7.51 11.56 -25.18
CA TYR A 244 7.90 10.28 -24.59
C TYR A 244 7.19 9.06 -25.19
N LYS A 245 6.09 9.25 -25.92
CA LYS A 245 5.42 8.16 -26.64
C LYS A 245 6.16 7.88 -27.94
N LEU A 246 6.43 6.60 -28.22
CA LEU A 246 7.02 6.17 -29.49
C LEU A 246 6.02 6.37 -30.63
N PRO A 247 6.47 6.73 -31.86
CA PRO A 247 5.56 6.96 -32.99
C PRO A 247 4.65 5.78 -33.32
N ASP A 248 5.13 4.56 -33.13
CA ASP A 248 4.44 3.29 -33.36
C ASP A 248 3.90 2.64 -32.06
N GLY A 249 4.16 3.25 -30.91
CA GLY A 249 3.78 2.73 -29.61
C GLY A 249 2.31 2.96 -29.26
N THR A 250 1.72 2.02 -28.53
CA THR A 250 0.37 2.14 -27.98
C THR A 250 0.35 3.04 -26.73
N ASP A 251 -0.83 3.57 -26.39
CA ASP A 251 -1.02 4.33 -25.14
C ASP A 251 -0.76 3.47 -23.89
N GLU A 252 -1.07 2.18 -23.97
CA GLU A 252 -0.85 1.22 -22.89
C GLU A 252 0.64 0.96 -22.64
N GLU A 253 1.42 0.77 -23.70
CA GLU A 253 2.88 0.62 -23.61
C GLU A 253 3.54 1.87 -23.04
N TYR A 254 3.12 3.04 -23.52
CA TYR A 254 3.57 4.33 -23.00
C TYR A 254 3.28 4.46 -21.49
N LEU A 255 2.03 4.23 -21.06
CA LEU A 255 1.66 4.33 -19.63
C LEU A 255 2.41 3.29 -18.78
N SER A 256 2.55 2.06 -19.27
CA SER A 256 3.27 0.99 -18.56
C SER A 256 4.72 1.38 -18.30
N PHE A 257 5.42 1.85 -19.33
CA PHE A 257 6.83 2.25 -19.21
C PHE A 257 6.99 3.52 -18.38
N MET A 258 6.17 4.54 -18.60
CA MET A 258 6.28 5.80 -17.87
C MET A 258 5.85 5.68 -16.41
N ARG A 259 4.94 4.76 -16.05
CA ARG A 259 4.67 4.41 -14.64
C ARG A 259 5.91 3.86 -13.93
N GLN A 260 6.68 3.00 -14.61
CA GLN A 260 7.92 2.46 -14.05
C GLN A 260 8.97 3.55 -13.88
N ARG A 261 9.13 4.43 -14.88
CA ARG A 261 10.03 5.58 -14.80
C ARG A 261 9.61 6.57 -13.72
N TYR A 262 8.32 6.87 -13.61
CA TYR A 262 7.79 7.70 -12.54
C TYR A 262 8.18 7.17 -11.15
N GLN A 263 8.10 5.86 -10.93
CA GLN A 263 8.54 5.29 -9.66
C GLN A 263 10.07 5.37 -9.49
N ARG A 264 10.83 4.97 -10.50
CA ARG A 264 12.30 4.81 -10.42
C ARG A 264 13.06 6.13 -10.49
N ASP A 265 12.66 7.02 -11.39
CA ASP A 265 13.39 8.24 -11.76
C ASP A 265 12.86 9.47 -11.01
N VAL A 266 11.61 9.44 -10.55
CA VAL A 266 10.96 10.59 -9.89
C VAL A 266 10.73 10.32 -8.41
N LEU A 267 9.86 9.37 -8.08
CA LEU A 267 9.47 9.16 -6.68
C LEU A 267 10.61 8.66 -5.81
N SER A 268 11.36 7.65 -6.26
CA SER A 268 12.42 7.03 -5.46
C SER A 268 13.56 8.02 -5.12
N PRO A 269 14.11 8.79 -6.08
CA PRO A 269 15.18 9.75 -5.79
C PRO A 269 14.69 10.92 -4.95
N LEU A 270 13.56 11.53 -5.32
CA LEU A 270 13.03 12.69 -4.60
C LEU A 270 12.64 12.35 -3.16
N ARG A 271 12.03 11.18 -2.91
CA ARG A 271 11.72 10.75 -1.54
C ARG A 271 12.97 10.51 -0.70
N ARG A 272 14.04 9.96 -1.29
CA ARG A 272 15.32 9.80 -0.59
C ARG A 272 15.91 11.16 -0.19
N TYR A 273 15.86 12.14 -1.08
CA TYR A 273 16.35 13.49 -0.79
C TYR A 273 15.47 14.23 0.23
N ALA A 274 14.15 14.08 0.15
CA ALA A 274 13.21 14.65 1.12
C ALA A 274 13.38 14.07 2.55
N GLU A 275 13.86 12.84 2.69
CA GLU A 275 14.15 12.24 4.00
C GLU A 275 15.43 12.78 4.66
N VAL A 276 16.38 13.26 3.86
CA VAL A 276 17.65 13.86 4.32
C VAL A 276 17.43 15.28 4.87
N GLY A 277 16.43 16.02 4.37
CA GLY A 277 16.11 17.40 4.75
C GLY A 277 15.39 17.60 6.10
N LYS A 278 15.36 16.62 7.01
CA LYS A 278 14.67 16.71 8.33
C LYS A 278 15.26 17.75 9.31
N GLY A 279 16.15 18.64 8.87
CA GLY A 279 16.70 19.73 9.66
C GLY A 279 16.13 21.13 9.38
N ALA A 280 15.39 21.35 8.29
CA ALA A 280 15.09 22.70 7.78
C ALA A 280 13.60 23.11 7.80
N PHE A 281 12.82 22.66 8.80
CA PHE A 281 11.43 23.11 8.99
C PHE A 281 11.33 24.45 9.75
N ALA A 282 12.00 25.49 9.26
CA ALA A 282 11.85 26.85 9.76
C ALA A 282 12.27 27.90 8.72
N SER A 283 11.41 28.25 7.75
CA SER A 283 11.52 29.56 7.07
C SER A 283 10.37 29.92 6.13
N VAL A 284 9.76 28.99 5.40
CA VAL A 284 9.06 29.38 4.15
C VAL A 284 7.59 29.81 4.30
N TYR A 285 7.03 29.92 5.51
CA TYR A 285 5.67 30.43 5.72
C TYR A 285 5.54 31.32 6.97
N ALA A 286 6.44 32.30 7.10
CA ALA A 286 6.29 33.44 8.00
C ALA A 286 6.05 34.72 7.19
#